data_AF-A0AAX2ULD4-F1
#
_entry.id   AF-A0AAX2ULD4-F1
#
_cell.length_a   1.000
_cell.length_b   1.000
_cell.length_c   1.000
_cell.angle_alpha   90.00
_cell.angle_beta   90.00
_cell.angle_gamma   90.00
#
_symmetry.space_group_name_H-M   'P 1'
#
loop_
_entity.id
_entity.type
_entity.pdbx_description
1 polymer ?
#
loop_
_entity_poly.entity_id
_entity_poly.type
_entity_poly.pdbx_seq_one_letter_code
_entity_poly.pdbx_strand_id
1 'polypeptide(L)'
;MAYKRNKSLNKINEEKAIAFIQGASGETNTSAEKKKKSFVLFMDIDLHKRLKDYITSEAKRIETQNYIANIAIDEWLKKRGF
;
A
#
# COMPACT_ATOMS: atom_id res chain seq x y z
N MET A 1 -39.30 -24.86 -31.60
CA MET A 1 -38.54 -23.61 -31.80
C MET A 1 -37.30 -23.64 -30.91
N ALA A 2 -36.11 -23.79 -31.47
CA ALA A 2 -34.86 -23.78 -30.71
C ALA A 2 -34.07 -22.50 -31.05
N TYR A 3 -33.90 -21.62 -30.06
CA TYR A 3 -33.13 -20.39 -30.18
C TYR A 3 -31.62 -20.72 -30.31
N LYS A 4 -31.03 -20.45 -31.47
CA LYS A 4 -29.56 -20.48 -31.66
C LYS A 4 -28.93 -19.37 -30.81
N ARG A 5 -28.19 -19.74 -29.76
CA ARG A 5 -27.35 -18.79 -29.01
C ARG A 5 -26.26 -18.22 -29.91
N ASN A 6 -26.27 -16.91 -30.09
CA ASN A 6 -25.29 -16.16 -30.88
C ASN A 6 -23.91 -16.22 -30.19
N LYS A 7 -23.04 -17.12 -30.66
CA LYS A 7 -21.67 -17.34 -30.15
C LYS A 7 -20.73 -16.14 -30.43
N SER A 8 -21.09 -15.28 -31.39
CA SER A 8 -20.30 -14.12 -31.81
C SER A 8 -20.38 -12.92 -30.85
N LEU A 9 -21.49 -12.76 -30.12
CA LEU A 9 -21.67 -11.64 -29.18
C LEU A 9 -20.77 -11.74 -27.94
N ASN A 10 -20.49 -12.97 -27.47
CA ASN A 10 -19.63 -13.17 -26.30
C ASN A 10 -18.15 -12.88 -26.59
N LYS A 11 -17.68 -13.19 -27.81
CA LYS A 11 -16.27 -13.05 -28.18
C LYS A 11 -15.81 -11.59 -28.26
N ILE A 12 -16.69 -10.71 -28.76
CA ILE A 12 -16.45 -9.26 -28.83
C ILE A 12 -16.36 -8.63 -27.43
N ASN A 13 -17.04 -9.21 -26.44
CA ASN A 13 -17.07 -8.70 -25.08
C ASN A 13 -15.79 -9.07 -24.30
N GLU A 14 -15.23 -10.24 -24.56
CA GLU A 14 -13.95 -10.68 -23.97
C GLU A 14 -12.77 -9.87 -24.49
N GLU A 15 -12.70 -9.58 -25.80
CA GLU A 15 -11.63 -8.78 -26.40
C GLU A 15 -11.63 -7.33 -25.87
N LYS A 16 -12.82 -6.74 -25.69
CA LYS A 16 -12.97 -5.41 -25.07
C LYS A 16 -12.59 -5.39 -23.60
N ALA A 17 -12.91 -6.46 -22.85
CA ALA A 17 -12.53 -6.59 -21.45
C ALA A 17 -11.01 -6.72 -21.29
N ILE A 18 -10.34 -7.48 -22.16
CA ILE A 18 -8.88 -7.63 -22.16
C ILE A 18 -8.20 -6.29 -22.48
N ALA A 19 -8.70 -5.56 -23.49
CA ALA A 19 -8.17 -4.24 -23.84
C ALA A 19 -8.37 -3.20 -22.70
N PHE A 20 -9.49 -3.27 -21.97
CA PHE A 20 -9.73 -2.43 -20.80
C PHE A 20 -8.77 -2.74 -19.64
N ILE A 21 -8.56 -4.02 -19.32
CA ILE A 21 -7.62 -4.46 -18.28
C ILE A 21 -6.18 -4.07 -18.65
N GLN A 22 -5.79 -4.23 -19.92
CA GLN A 22 -4.46 -3.84 -20.39
C GLN A 22 -4.25 -2.33 -20.36
N GLY A 23 -5.26 -1.54 -20.72
CA GLY A 23 -5.21 -0.08 -20.60
C GLY A 23 -5.12 0.40 -19.14
N ALA A 24 -5.79 -0.27 -18.21
CA ALA A 24 -5.74 0.05 -16.78
C ALA A 24 -4.44 -0.40 -16.10
N SER A 25 -3.74 -1.43 -16.62
CA SER A 25 -2.46 -1.91 -16.08
C SER A 25 -1.25 -1.03 -16.46
N GLY A 26 -1.39 -0.12 -17.42
CA GLY A 26 -0.27 0.65 -18.00
C GLY A 26 0.29 1.79 -17.14
N GLU A 27 -0.41 2.23 -16.09
CA GLU A 27 -0.03 3.39 -15.28
C GLU A 27 0.41 3.05 -13.85
N THR A 28 0.96 1.86 -13.62
CA THR A 28 1.82 1.66 -12.45
C THR A 28 3.26 1.92 -12.87
N ASN A 29 3.59 3.21 -13.03
CA ASN A 29 4.98 3.66 -13.02
C ASN A 29 5.62 3.10 -11.76
N THR A 30 6.44 2.06 -11.90
CA THR A 30 7.38 1.59 -10.90
C THR A 30 8.46 2.65 -10.74
N SER A 31 8.08 3.80 -10.20
CA SER A 31 9.00 4.80 -9.68
C SER A 31 9.91 4.07 -8.72
N ALA A 32 11.19 3.97 -9.08
CA ALA A 32 12.25 3.25 -8.40
C ALA A 32 11.91 2.95 -6.93
N GLU A 33 11.55 1.70 -6.62
CA GLU A 33 11.27 1.28 -5.26
C GLU A 33 12.46 1.70 -4.39
N LYS A 34 12.25 2.71 -3.53
CA LYS A 34 13.26 3.11 -2.54
C LYS A 34 13.61 1.85 -1.76
N LYS A 35 14.86 1.38 -1.88
CA LYS A 35 15.35 0.19 -1.19
C LYS A 35 15.14 0.38 0.31
N LYS A 36 14.12 -0.26 0.88
CA LYS A 36 13.87 -0.23 2.33
C LYS A 36 14.83 -1.20 3.00
N LYS A 37 15.39 -0.79 4.14
CA LYS A 37 16.15 -1.66 5.02
C LYS A 37 15.30 -1.96 6.25
N SER A 38 15.20 -3.25 6.61
CA SER A 38 14.57 -3.68 7.84
C SER A 38 15.59 -3.66 8.98
N PHE A 39 15.12 -3.30 10.17
CA PHE A 39 15.82 -3.53 11.42
C PHE A 39 14.78 -3.88 12.50
N VAL A 40 15.20 -4.59 13.53
CA VAL A 40 14.36 -4.91 14.68
C VAL A 40 14.58 -3.86 15.75
N LEU A 41 13.49 -3.24 16.22
CA LEU A 41 13.51 -2.28 17.32
C LEU A 41 12.96 -2.93 18.59
N PHE A 42 13.81 -3.00 19.62
CA PHE A 42 13.35 -3.34 20.96
C PHE A 42 12.94 -2.05 21.67
N MET A 43 11.77 -2.05 22.29
CA MET A 43 11.21 -0.89 22.96
C MET A 43 10.59 -1.29 24.29
N ASP A 44 10.54 -0.33 25.22
CA ASP A 44 9.88 -0.49 26.51
C ASP A 44 8.40 -0.87 26.34
N ILE A 45 7.90 -1.74 27.22
CA ILE A 45 6.54 -2.28 27.15
C ILE A 45 5.47 -1.19 27.26
N ASP A 46 5.68 -0.18 28.10
CA ASP A 46 4.75 0.92 28.32
C ASP A 46 4.76 1.88 27.13
N LEU A 47 5.93 2.06 26.50
CA LEU A 47 6.03 2.80 25.24
C LEU A 47 5.27 2.08 24.12
N HIS A 48 5.45 0.76 24.01
CA HIS A 48 4.73 -0.04 23.02
C HIS A 48 3.21 0.03 23.23
N LYS A 49 2.76 -0.05 24.49
CA LYS A 49 1.34 0.08 24.83
C LYS A 49 0.79 1.43 24.40
N ARG A 50 1.44 2.54 24.77
CA ARG A 50 1.01 3.89 24.35
C ARG A 50 0.97 4.05 22.83
N LEU A 51 1.97 3.52 22.11
CA LEU A 51 1.99 3.55 20.65
C LEU A 51 0.81 2.77 20.07
N LYS A 52 0.53 1.58 20.60
CA LYS A 52 -0.58 0.75 20.14
C LYS A 52 -1.92 1.44 20.41
N ASP A 53 -2.12 1.99 21.60
CA ASP A 53 -3.35 2.68 21.98
C ASP A 53 -3.63 3.84 21.03
N TYR A 54 -2.63 4.71 20.78
CA TYR A 54 -2.72 5.80 19.81
C TYR A 54 -3.09 5.32 18.39
N ILE A 55 -2.44 4.26 17.91
CA ILE A 55 -2.72 3.70 16.58
C ILE A 55 -4.16 3.20 16.47
N THR A 56 -4.70 2.66 17.56
CA THR A 56 -6.08 2.15 17.57
C THR A 56 -7.14 3.24 17.71
N SER A 57 -6.82 4.36 18.36
CA SER A 57 -7.82 5.39 18.71
C SER A 57 -7.81 6.59 17.77
N GLU A 58 -6.64 7.08 17.38
CA GLU A 58 -6.48 8.43 16.80
C GLU A 58 -5.70 8.44 15.48
N ALA A 59 -4.93 7.39 15.19
CA ALA A 59 -4.08 7.37 14.01
C ALA A 59 -4.88 7.40 12.70
N LYS A 60 -4.43 8.25 11.78
CA LYS A 60 -4.83 8.23 10.38
C LYS A 60 -4.32 6.96 9.73
N ARG A 61 -4.95 6.55 8.62
CA ARG A 61 -4.59 5.33 7.86
C ARG A 61 -3.09 5.22 7.49
N ILE A 62 -2.39 6.35 7.38
CA ILE A 62 -0.97 6.42 7.04
C ILE A 62 -0.02 6.26 8.25
N GLU A 63 -0.52 6.48 9.47
CA GLU A 63 0.24 6.54 10.72
C GLU A 63 0.50 5.14 11.29
N THR A 64 1.13 4.30 10.48
CA THR A 64 1.57 2.96 10.89
C THR A 64 2.70 3.04 11.92
N GLN A 65 2.93 1.97 12.68
CA GLN A 65 4.08 1.87 13.60
C GLN A 65 5.41 2.24 12.92
N ASN A 66 5.64 1.73 11.71
CA ASN A 66 6.83 2.04 10.93
C ASN A 66 6.92 3.51 10.51
N TYR A 67 5.80 4.13 10.16
CA TYR A 67 5.77 5.55 9.81
C TYR A 67 6.17 6.41 11.02
N ILE A 68 5.56 6.15 12.17
CA ILE A 68 5.82 6.87 13.42
C ILE A 68 7.28 6.67 13.86
N ALA A 69 7.79 5.44 13.80
CA ALA A 69 9.17 5.13 14.15
C ALA A 69 10.17 5.88 13.24
N ASN A 70 9.93 5.91 11.93
CA ASN A 70 10.79 6.65 10.99
C ASN A 70 10.79 8.15 11.28
N ILE A 71 9.64 8.76 11.57
CA ILE A 71 9.57 10.18 11.95
C ILE A 71 10.34 10.43 13.24
N ALA A 72 10.10 9.63 14.27
CA ALA A 72 10.77 9.80 15.56
C ALA A 72 12.29 9.71 15.44
N ILE A 73 12.79 8.75 14.65
CA ILE A 73 14.23 8.59 14.39
C ILE A 73 14.78 9.76 13.58
N ASP A 74 14.11 10.16 12.50
CA ASP A 74 14.52 11.28 11.64
C ASP A 74 14.59 12.59 12.44
N GLU A 75 13.58 12.89 13.26
CA GLU A 75 13.61 14.06 14.14
C GLU A 75 14.71 14.00 15.19
N TRP A 76 14.98 12.81 15.76
CA TRP A 76 16.04 12.62 16.74
C TRP A 76 17.43 12.86 16.16
N LEU A 77 17.65 12.45 14.91
CA LEU A 77 18.88 12.66 14.15
C LEU A 77 19.05 14.13 13.74
N LYS A 78 18.00 14.74 13.20
CA LYS A 78 18.00 16.16 12.79
C LYS A 78 18.37 17.10 13.94
N LYS A 79 17.83 16.83 15.13
CA LYS A 79 18.17 17.60 16.36
C LYS A 79 19.65 17.54 16.74
N ARG A 80 20.41 16.59 16.19
CA ARG A 80 21.85 16.39 16.43
C ARG A 80 22.70 16.75 15.22
N GLY A 81 22.10 17.25 14.14
CA GLY A 81 22.80 17.61 12.91
C GLY A 81 23.16 16.42 12.01
N PHE A 82 22.48 15.28 12.20
CA PHE A 82 22.50 14.14 11.26
C PHE A 82 21.24 14.18 10.39
#